data_AF-A0A1D6FJN2-F1
#
_entry.id   AF-A0A1D6FJN2-F1
#
_cell.length_a   1.000
_cell.length_b   1.000
_cell.length_c   1.000
_cell.angle_alpha   90.00
_cell.angle_beta   90.00
_cell.angle_gamma   90.00
#
_symmetry.space_group_name_H-M   'P 1'
#
loop_
_entity.id
_entity.type
_entity.pdbx_description
1 polymer ?
#
loop_
_entity_poly.entity_id
_entity_poly.type
_entity_poly.pdbx_seq_one_letter_code
_entity_poly.pdbx_strand_id
1 'polypeptide(L)'
;MKEHALHLLVLSHVFSVPSLKTVCVDQLERGFLAPDNMVDMLQLARLCDTPRLALACVRMVIGDFKTISLTDGWKVMRRANPSMEQELLESLVEADTRRQERAKKMEETKVYLQLYEAMEVLVHICRESNIYENNQTYIGLTDIPLFLRNGNWY
;
A
#
# COMPACT_ATOMS: atom_id res chain seq x y z
N MET A 1 29.98 -8.32 -12.70
CA MET A 1 28.97 -7.24 -12.79
C MET A 1 28.75 -6.47 -11.48
N LYS A 2 28.81 -7.11 -10.30
CA LYS A 2 28.47 -6.42 -9.03
C LYS A 2 29.31 -5.17 -8.73
N GLU A 3 30.63 -5.22 -8.96
CA GLU A 3 31.55 -4.13 -8.64
C GLU A 3 31.42 -2.89 -9.54
N HIS A 4 30.79 -3.02 -10.70
CA HIS A 4 30.65 -1.93 -11.67
C HIS A 4 29.20 -1.62 -12.03
N ALA A 5 28.23 -2.14 -11.26
CA ALA A 5 26.81 -1.99 -11.57
C ALA A 5 26.37 -0.51 -11.63
N LEU A 6 26.95 0.36 -10.80
CA LEU A 6 26.68 1.80 -10.81
C LEU A 6 27.19 2.45 -12.11
N HIS A 7 28.45 2.20 -12.48
CA HIS A 7 29.03 2.73 -13.71
C HIS A 7 28.31 2.20 -14.96
N LEU A 8 27.95 0.92 -14.95
CA LEU A 8 27.24 0.28 -16.05
C LEU A 8 25.82 0.85 -16.19
N LEU A 9 25.15 1.19 -15.09
CA LEU A 9 23.86 1.87 -15.12
C LEU A 9 23.98 3.24 -15.81
N VAL A 10 24.96 4.06 -15.41
CA VAL A 10 25.19 5.38 -16.01
C VAL A 10 25.49 5.26 -17.50
N LEU A 11 26.40 4.35 -17.89
CA LEU A 11 26.73 4.12 -19.29
C LEU A 11 25.51 3.63 -20.09
N SER A 12 24.72 2.71 -19.53
CA SER A 12 23.50 2.23 -20.19
C SER A 12 22.47 3.33 -20.41
N HIS A 13 22.40 4.32 -19.51
CA HIS A 13 21.55 5.49 -19.67
C HIS A 13 22.08 6.45 -20.74
N VAL A 14 23.37 6.80 -20.68
CA VAL A 14 24.02 7.72 -21.62
C VAL A 14 23.98 7.17 -23.05
N PHE A 15 24.28 5.88 -23.23
CA PHE A 15 24.23 5.21 -24.54
C PHE A 15 22.82 4.73 -24.94
N SER A 16 21.79 5.06 -24.15
CA SER A 16 20.39 4.70 -24.43
C SER A 16 20.19 3.20 -24.73
N VAL A 17 20.73 2.34 -23.87
CA VAL A 17 20.60 0.87 -23.95
C VAL A 17 19.63 0.38 -22.86
N PRO A 18 18.31 0.28 -23.14
CA PRO A 18 17.31 0.08 -22.09
C PRO A 18 17.36 -1.32 -21.48
N SER A 19 17.70 -2.34 -22.28
CA SER A 19 17.84 -3.72 -21.84
C SER A 19 18.97 -3.92 -20.82
N LEU A 20 20.07 -3.19 -20.97
CA LEU A 20 21.16 -3.20 -20.01
C LEU A 20 20.79 -2.42 -18.75
N LYS A 21 20.11 -1.28 -18.92
CA LYS A 21 19.61 -0.43 -17.84
C LYS A 21 18.67 -1.20 -16.91
N THR A 22 17.74 -1.98 -17.45
CA THR A 22 16.81 -2.80 -16.65
C THR A 22 17.52 -3.86 -15.81
N VAL A 23 18.49 -4.58 -16.40
CA VAL A 23 19.30 -5.59 -15.69
C VAL A 23 20.14 -4.95 -14.58
N CYS A 24 20.72 -3.77 -14.84
CA CYS A 24 21.48 -3.04 -13.83
C CYS A 24 20.59 -2.60 -12.66
N VAL A 25 19.40 -2.06 -12.95
CA VAL A 25 18.41 -1.67 -11.92
C VAL A 25 18.00 -2.88 -11.08
N ASP A 26 17.67 -4.01 -11.71
CA ASP A 26 17.30 -5.24 -10.99
C ASP A 26 18.41 -5.72 -10.04
N GLN A 27 19.66 -5.65 -10.49
CA GLN A 27 20.81 -6.08 -9.70
C GLN A 27 21.09 -5.13 -8.53
N LEU A 28 20.95 -3.82 -8.75
CA LEU A 28 21.14 -2.80 -7.71
C LEU A 28 20.04 -2.89 -6.65
N GLU A 29 18.77 -3.02 -7.07
CA GLU A 29 17.62 -3.18 -6.19
C GLU A 29 17.78 -4.39 -5.26
N ARG A 30 18.21 -5.54 -5.79
CA ARG A 30 18.29 -6.79 -5.03
C ARG A 30 19.53 -6.95 -4.16
N GLY A 31 20.65 -6.35 -4.56
CA GLY A 31 21.96 -6.74 -4.01
C GLY A 31 22.83 -5.60 -3.51
N PHE A 32 22.51 -4.35 -3.83
CA PHE A 32 23.35 -3.21 -3.44
C PHE A 32 22.58 -2.20 -2.59
N LEU A 33 21.24 -2.18 -2.62
CA LEU A 33 20.45 -1.21 -1.86
C LEU A 33 20.56 -1.49 -0.36
N ALA A 34 21.15 -0.55 0.37
CA ALA A 34 21.37 -0.60 1.81
C ALA A 34 21.05 0.75 2.47
N PRO A 35 20.77 0.81 3.78
CA PRO A 35 20.46 2.07 4.45
C PRO A 35 21.55 3.13 4.29
N ASP A 36 22.83 2.71 4.31
CA ASP A 36 23.99 3.61 4.23
C ASP A 36 24.12 4.29 2.86
N ASN A 37 23.75 3.61 1.78
CA ASN A 37 23.90 4.11 0.41
C ASN A 37 22.56 4.52 -0.24
N MET A 38 21.46 4.50 0.53
CA MET A 38 20.12 4.78 0.03
C MET A 38 20.03 6.17 -0.62
N VAL A 39 20.64 7.18 0.00
CA VAL A 39 20.64 8.56 -0.52
C VAL A 39 21.36 8.62 -1.88
N ASP A 40 22.55 8.04 -1.96
CA ASP A 40 23.35 8.04 -3.19
C ASP A 40 22.64 7.26 -4.30
N MET A 41 22.01 6.14 -3.96
CA MET A 41 21.16 5.35 -4.85
C MET A 41 19.96 6.14 -5.35
N LEU A 42 19.26 6.88 -4.48
CA LEU A 42 18.12 7.69 -4.85
C LEU A 42 18.53 8.81 -5.81
N GLN A 43 19.65 9.48 -5.53
CA GLN A 43 20.19 10.51 -6.39
C GLN A 43 20.61 9.94 -7.75
N LEU A 44 21.32 8.81 -7.77
CA LEU A 44 21.68 8.11 -8.99
C LEU A 44 20.44 7.71 -9.79
N ALA A 45 19.38 7.23 -9.09
CA ALA A 45 18.16 6.81 -9.73
C ALA A 45 17.43 7.96 -10.44
N ARG A 46 17.44 9.14 -9.83
CA ARG A 46 16.92 10.38 -10.41
C ARG A 46 17.76 10.84 -11.61
N LEU A 47 19.09 10.81 -11.48
CA LEU A 47 20.00 11.20 -12.58
C LEU A 47 19.90 10.27 -13.79
N CYS A 48 19.61 8.98 -13.56
CA CYS A 48 19.51 8.00 -14.64
C CYS A 48 18.07 7.79 -15.13
N ASP A 49 17.08 8.57 -14.71
CA ASP A 49 15.66 8.35 -15.02
C ASP A 49 15.21 6.89 -14.79
N THR A 50 15.42 6.38 -13.59
CA THR A 50 15.07 5.01 -13.19
C THR A 50 14.01 5.03 -12.09
N PRO A 51 12.72 5.23 -12.42
CA PRO A 51 11.67 5.38 -11.42
C PRO A 51 11.51 4.15 -10.53
N ARG A 52 11.80 2.96 -11.06
CA ARG A 52 11.74 1.71 -10.30
C ARG A 52 12.75 1.67 -9.14
N LEU A 53 14.00 2.09 -9.41
CA LEU A 53 15.04 2.15 -8.37
C LEU A 53 14.73 3.25 -7.35
N ALA A 54 14.26 4.42 -7.82
CA ALA A 54 13.85 5.51 -6.96
C ALA A 54 12.71 5.08 -6.01
N LEU A 55 11.69 4.39 -6.55
CA LEU A 55 10.59 3.84 -5.74
C LEU A 55 11.09 2.84 -4.71
N ALA A 56 12.04 1.96 -5.07
CA ALA A 56 12.63 1.01 -4.13
C ALA A 56 13.34 1.72 -2.96
N CYS A 57 14.08 2.81 -3.25
CA CYS A 57 14.71 3.64 -2.23
C CYS A 57 13.67 4.29 -1.31
N VAL A 58 12.62 4.90 -1.87
CA VAL A 58 11.52 5.51 -1.09
C VAL A 58 10.82 4.46 -0.21
N ARG A 59 10.58 3.25 -0.72
CA ARG A 59 10.00 2.15 0.08
C ARG A 59 10.89 1.75 1.25
N MET A 60 12.20 1.76 1.07
CA MET A 60 13.15 1.50 2.15
C MET A 60 13.08 2.59 3.22
N VAL A 61 12.99 3.86 2.83
CA VAL A 61 12.77 4.99 3.74
C VAL A 61 11.48 4.80 4.54
N ILE A 62 10.38 4.44 3.87
CA ILE A 62 9.09 4.20 4.54
C ILE A 62 9.13 3.00 5.49
N GLY A 63 9.95 1.99 5.22
CA GLY A 63 10.13 0.81 6.05
C GLY A 63 10.95 1.10 7.31
N ASP A 64 12.14 1.69 7.14
CA ASP A 64 13.18 1.76 8.18
C ASP A 64 13.72 3.18 8.40
N PHE A 65 12.85 4.20 8.33
CA PHE A 65 13.20 5.62 8.49
C PHE A 65 14.11 5.91 9.69
N LYS A 66 13.90 5.21 10.81
CA LYS A 66 14.70 5.37 12.04
C LYS A 66 16.18 5.07 11.81
N THR A 67 16.50 4.05 11.02
CA THR A 67 17.89 3.68 10.72
C THR A 67 18.50 4.66 9.73
N ILE A 68 17.73 5.01 8.69
CA ILE A 68 18.15 5.89 7.60
C ILE A 68 18.44 7.30 8.09
N SER A 69 17.60 7.86 8.97
CA SER A 69 17.77 9.21 9.50
C SER A 69 19.03 9.41 10.34
N LEU A 70 19.64 8.32 10.82
CA LEU A 70 20.89 8.33 11.58
C LEU A 70 22.13 8.28 10.68
N THR A 71 21.97 7.87 9.42
CA THR A 71 23.07 7.74 8.47
C THR A 71 23.68 9.10 8.14
N ASP A 72 24.98 9.12 7.86
CA ASP A 72 25.65 10.36 7.48
C ASP A 72 25.21 10.84 6.10
N GLY A 73 24.89 9.92 5.19
CA GLY A 73 24.28 10.24 3.89
C GLY A 73 23.00 11.07 4.04
N TRP A 74 22.11 10.69 4.97
CA TRP A 74 20.90 11.46 5.26
C TRP A 74 21.19 12.86 5.81
N LYS A 75 22.13 12.98 6.75
CA LYS A 75 22.52 14.29 7.33
C LYS A 75 23.12 15.22 6.29
N VAL A 76 23.94 14.68 5.39
CA VAL A 76 24.52 15.44 4.27
C VAL A 76 23.43 15.85 3.28
N MET A 77 22.54 14.93 2.92
CA MET A 77 21.38 15.21 2.05
C MET A 77 20.52 16.35 2.58
N ARG A 78 20.17 16.32 3.87
CA ARG A 78 19.38 17.38 4.53
C ARG A 78 20.03 18.76 4.38
N ARG A 79 21.35 18.85 4.50
CA ARG A 79 22.09 20.12 4.38
C ARG A 79 22.21 20.57 2.93
N ALA A 80 22.44 19.64 2.02
CA ALA A 80 22.67 19.93 0.61
C ALA A 80 21.37 20.21 -0.16
N ASN A 81 20.30 19.50 0.15
CA ASN A 81 19.02 19.57 -0.54
C ASN A 81 17.82 19.35 0.40
N PRO A 82 17.34 20.41 1.06
CA PRO A 82 16.18 20.32 1.96
C PRO A 82 14.87 19.90 1.27
N SER A 83 14.70 20.20 -0.02
CA SER A 83 13.47 19.83 -0.74
C SER A 83 13.37 18.32 -0.95
N MET A 84 14.51 17.64 -1.16
CA MET A 84 14.55 16.18 -1.25
C MET A 84 14.16 15.51 0.08
N GLU A 85 14.60 16.07 1.21
CA GLU A 85 14.15 15.59 2.52
C GLU A 85 12.64 15.78 2.68
N GLN A 86 12.13 16.97 2.36
CA GLN A 86 10.70 17.26 2.47
C GLN A 86 9.86 16.27 1.66
N GLU A 87 10.23 16.01 0.41
CA GLU A 87 9.55 15.04 -0.46
C GLU A 87 9.52 13.63 0.15
N LEU A 88 10.63 13.19 0.75
CA LEU A 88 10.70 11.88 1.41
C LEU A 88 9.84 11.82 2.67
N LEU A 89 9.81 12.89 3.46
CA LEU A 89 8.95 12.98 4.65
C LEU A 89 7.46 13.03 4.27
N GLU A 90 7.09 13.77 3.22
CA GLU A 90 5.73 13.78 2.70
C GLU A 90 5.30 12.37 2.26
N SER A 91 6.18 11.65 1.55
CA SER A 91 5.91 10.26 1.15
C SER A 91 5.73 9.31 2.35
N LEU A 92 6.46 9.55 3.45
CA LEU A 92 6.33 8.78 4.70
C LEU A 92 4.97 9.01 5.34
N VAL A 93 4.56 10.27 5.50
CA VAL A 93 3.29 10.66 6.11
C VAL A 93 2.12 10.17 5.26
N GLU A 94 2.20 10.32 3.94
CA GLU A 94 1.18 9.81 3.03
C GLU A 94 1.05 8.28 3.12
N ALA A 95 2.18 7.56 3.15
CA ALA A 95 2.17 6.11 3.27
C ALA A 95 1.56 5.63 4.60
N ASP A 96 1.83 6.33 5.70
CA ASP A 96 1.25 6.03 7.01
C ASP A 96 -0.25 6.32 7.06
N THR A 97 -0.67 7.46 6.51
CA THR A 97 -2.09 7.85 6.40
C THR A 97 -2.88 6.79 5.61
N ARG A 98 -2.36 6.37 4.46
CA ARG A 98 -2.97 5.30 3.63
C ARG A 98 -3.03 3.96 4.37
N ARG A 99 -2.05 3.62 5.21
CA ARG A 99 -2.08 2.39 6.03
C ARG A 99 -3.19 2.48 7.08
N GLN A 100 -3.33 3.61 7.75
CA GLN A 100 -4.36 3.83 8.76
C GLN A 100 -5.77 3.76 8.16
N GLU A 101 -5.98 4.40 7.00
CA GLU A 101 -7.26 4.34 6.28
C GLU A 101 -7.64 2.90 5.88
N ARG A 102 -6.66 2.12 5.37
CA ARG A 102 -6.87 0.71 5.03
C ARG A 102 -7.23 -0.13 6.26
N ALA A 103 -6.56 0.11 7.39
CA ALA A 103 -6.87 -0.57 8.64
C ALA A 103 -8.30 -0.25 9.12
N LYS A 104 -8.70 1.02 9.05
CA LYS A 104 -10.07 1.43 9.38
C LYS A 104 -11.11 0.76 8.48
N LYS A 105 -10.88 0.76 7.17
CA LYS A 105 -11.77 0.10 6.20
C LYS A 105 -11.87 -1.41 6.42
N MET A 106 -10.77 -2.05 6.81
CA MET A 106 -10.76 -3.48 7.14
C MET A 106 -11.61 -3.77 8.36
N GLU A 107 -11.52 -2.95 9.41
CA GLU A 107 -12.35 -3.10 10.61
C GLU A 107 -13.83 -2.88 10.32
N GLU A 108 -14.17 -1.83 9.56
CA GLU A 108 -15.54 -1.60 9.10
C GLU A 108 -16.09 -2.81 8.35
N THR A 109 -15.33 -3.34 7.39
CA THR A 109 -15.72 -4.52 6.59
C THR A 109 -15.94 -5.76 7.48
N LYS A 110 -15.10 -5.94 8.51
CA LYS A 110 -15.23 -7.03 9.47
C LYS A 110 -16.53 -6.91 10.28
N VAL A 111 -16.87 -5.71 10.76
CA VAL A 111 -18.12 -5.46 11.48
C VAL A 111 -19.34 -5.74 10.58
N TYR A 112 -19.31 -5.30 9.32
CA TYR A 112 -20.36 -5.61 8.36
C TYR A 112 -20.54 -7.11 8.13
N LEU A 113 -19.44 -7.86 8.03
CA LEU A 113 -19.47 -9.31 7.86
C LEU A 113 -20.10 -10.00 9.08
N GLN A 114 -19.70 -9.60 10.29
CA GLN A 114 -20.27 -10.15 11.52
C GLN A 114 -21.78 -9.87 11.63
N LEU A 115 -22.22 -8.68 11.22
CA LEU A 115 -23.64 -8.33 11.19
C LEU A 115 -24.41 -9.19 10.18
N TYR A 116 -23.84 -9.41 9.00
CA TYR A 116 -24.42 -10.26 7.97
C TYR A 116 -24.54 -11.73 8.45
N GLU A 117 -23.47 -12.28 9.02
CA GLU A 117 -23.47 -13.63 9.60
C GLU A 117 -24.52 -13.78 10.71
N ALA A 118 -24.64 -12.79 11.61
CA ALA A 118 -25.65 -12.80 12.66
C ALA A 118 -27.08 -12.76 12.09
N MET A 119 -27.31 -12.00 11.01
CA MET A 119 -28.62 -11.93 10.35
C MET A 119 -29.00 -13.28 9.71
N GLU A 120 -28.06 -13.95 9.04
CA GLU A 120 -28.30 -15.29 8.47
C GLU A 120 -28.64 -16.32 9.57
N VAL A 121 -27.96 -16.26 10.72
CA VAL A 121 -28.29 -17.11 11.87
C VAL A 121 -29.71 -16.86 12.37
N LEU A 122 -30.15 -15.61 12.48
CA LEU A 122 -31.52 -15.29 12.88
C LEU A 122 -32.55 -15.81 11.87
N VAL A 123 -32.29 -15.68 10.57
CA VAL A 123 -33.17 -16.22 9.52
C VAL A 123 -33.24 -17.75 9.62
N HIS A 124 -32.12 -18.42 9.85
CA HIS A 124 -32.10 -19.87 10.06
C HIS A 124 -32.87 -20.28 11.31
N ILE A 125 -32.68 -19.60 12.45
CA ILE A 125 -33.46 -19.86 13.67
C ILE A 125 -34.96 -19.69 13.39
N CYS A 126 -35.38 -18.61 12.71
CA CYS A 126 -36.79 -18.38 12.37
C CYS A 126 -37.37 -19.45 11.43
N ARG A 127 -36.55 -20.00 10.52
CA ARG A 127 -36.94 -21.09 9.61
C ARG A 127 -37.00 -22.45 10.32
N GLU A 128 -35.97 -22.79 11.11
CA GLU A 128 -35.88 -24.05 11.87
C GLU A 128 -36.91 -24.13 12.99
N SER A 129 -37.25 -23.00 13.62
CA SER A 129 -38.27 -22.93 14.67
C SER A 129 -39.70 -23.14 14.16
N ASN A 130 -39.90 -23.27 12.84
CA ASN A 130 -41.19 -23.60 12.22
C ASN A 130 -42.41 -22.87 12.83
N ILE A 131 -42.27 -21.56 13.06
CA ILE A 131 -43.38 -20.66 13.42
C ILE A 131 -44.37 -20.53 12.24
N TYR A 132 -44.10 -21.19 11.11
CA TYR A 132 -44.94 -21.17 9.90
C TYR A 132 -45.80 -22.42 9.67
N GLU A 133 -45.67 -23.50 10.46
CA GLU A 133 -46.51 -24.69 10.27
C GLU A 133 -47.68 -24.83 11.25
N ASN A 134 -47.87 -23.94 12.22
CA ASN A 134 -48.96 -24.14 13.19
C ASN A 134 -49.66 -22.90 13.73
N ASN A 135 -49.91 -21.88 12.92
CA ASN A 135 -51.04 -20.99 13.18
C ASN A 135 -51.56 -20.30 11.91
N GLN A 136 -52.74 -20.73 11.49
CA GLN A 136 -53.73 -19.84 10.88
C GLN A 136 -54.03 -18.70 11.87
N THR A 137 -53.23 -17.65 11.87
CA THR A 137 -53.68 -16.32 12.28
C THR A 137 -52.72 -15.27 11.76
N TYR A 138 -53.20 -14.55 10.76
CA TYR A 138 -52.70 -13.25 10.34
C TYR A 138 -52.44 -12.37 11.56
N ILE A 139 -51.19 -12.03 11.84
CA ILE A 139 -50.87 -10.86 12.68
C ILE A 139 -49.65 -10.15 12.07
N GLY A 140 -49.94 -9.12 11.25
CA GLY A 140 -49.19 -7.85 11.27
C GLY A 140 -47.72 -7.80 10.84
N LEU A 141 -47.32 -8.48 9.76
CA LEU A 141 -46.06 -8.15 9.05
C LEU A 141 -46.30 -7.36 7.75
N THR A 142 -47.41 -6.63 7.68
CA THR A 142 -47.54 -5.50 6.76
C THR A 142 -46.83 -4.30 7.38
N ASP A 143 -45.51 -4.25 7.25
CA ASP A 143 -44.71 -3.01 7.20
C ASP A 143 -43.22 -3.35 7.05
N ILE A 144 -42.90 -4.26 6.12
CA ILE A 144 -41.59 -4.19 5.46
C ILE A 144 -41.81 -3.20 4.30
N PRO A 145 -41.20 -2.00 4.32
CA PRO A 145 -41.34 -1.05 3.23
C PRO A 145 -40.95 -1.74 1.91
N LEU A 146 -41.82 -1.62 0.91
CA LEU A 146 -41.67 -2.23 -0.42
C LEU A 146 -40.32 -1.94 -1.09
N PHE A 147 -39.59 -0.92 -0.62
CA PHE A 147 -38.23 -0.58 -1.04
C PHE A 147 -37.18 -1.66 -0.76
N LEU A 148 -37.37 -2.54 0.22
CA LEU A 148 -36.43 -3.65 0.50
C LEU A 148 -36.63 -4.86 -0.41
N ARG A 149 -37.73 -4.93 -1.17
CA ARG A 149 -38.09 -6.12 -1.99
C ARG A 149 -37.52 -6.08 -3.41
N ASN A 150 -37.28 -4.89 -3.94
CA ASN A 150 -36.73 -4.70 -5.28
C ASN A 150 -35.34 -4.09 -5.11
N GLY A 151 -34.29 -4.91 -5.00
CA GLY A 151 -32.91 -4.50 -4.77
C GLY A 151 -32.40 -3.47 -5.77
N ASN A 152 -32.76 -2.20 -5.55
CA ASN A 152 -32.38 -1.06 -6.34
C ASN A 152 -31.62 -0.12 -5.40
N TRP A 153 -30.33 -0.39 -5.28
CA TRP A 153 -29.38 0.47 -4.59
C TRP A 153 -28.97 1.56 -5.58
N TYR A 154 -29.46 2.79 -5.36
CA TYR A 154 -28.91 3.98 -6.01
C TYR A 154 -27.54 4.32 -5.42
#